data_AF-A0A5B7T1P4-F1
#
_entry.id   AF-A0A5B7T1P4-F1
#
_cell.length_a   1.000
_cell.length_b   1.000
_cell.length_c   1.000
_cell.angle_alpha   90.00
_cell.angle_beta   90.00
_cell.angle_gamma   90.00
#
_symmetry.space_group_name_H-M   'P 1'
#
loop_
_entity.id
_entity.type
_entity.pdbx_description
1 polymer ?
#
loop_
_entity_poly.entity_id
_entity_poly.type
_entity_poly.pdbx_seq_one_letter_code
_entity_poly.pdbx_strand_id
1 'polypeptide(L)'
;MKRIRKGFTLIEMVVVLFIISLLMLIMVPNIVAQKDHANAKSEEAFKTTLTTQAELYLENHPADPTVSIDNLQKENYITGAQAKKAKKIKDLNLNDLVEKDKTDAS
;
A
#
# COMPACT_ATOMS: atom_id res chain seq x y z
N MET A 1 62.41 16.60 6.10
CA MET A 1 61.36 17.60 5.83
C MET A 1 59.99 16.98 6.11
N LYS A 2 59.29 17.42 7.17
CA LYS A 2 57.98 16.89 7.57
C LYS A 2 56.88 17.61 6.77
N ARG A 3 56.18 16.91 5.87
CA ARG A 3 55.04 17.48 5.12
C ARG A 3 53.81 17.51 6.04
N ILE A 4 53.37 18.70 6.46
CA ILE A 4 52.11 18.87 7.19
C ILE A 4 51.00 18.88 6.13
N ARG A 5 50.16 17.83 6.11
CA ARG A 5 48.93 17.84 5.30
C ARG A 5 47.87 18.59 6.11
N LYS A 6 47.35 19.68 5.56
CA LYS A 6 46.15 20.34 6.10
C LYS A 6 44.97 19.39 5.89
N GLY A 7 44.53 18.74 6.95
CA GLY A 7 43.36 17.86 6.95
C GLY A 7 42.07 18.66 7.10
N PHE A 8 40.96 18.06 6.65
CA PHE A 8 39.58 18.53 6.73
C PHE A 8 39.30 19.37 7.98
N THR A 9 38.70 20.54 7.77
CA THR A 9 38.30 21.43 8.88
C THR A 9 36.90 21.08 9.38
N LEU A 10 36.59 21.43 10.63
CA LEU A 10 35.22 21.28 11.15
C LEU A 10 34.20 22.10 10.34
N ILE A 11 34.60 23.30 9.89
CA ILE A 11 33.75 24.16 9.06
C ILE A 11 33.36 23.46 7.75
N GLU A 12 34.30 22.75 7.13
CA GLU A 12 34.06 22.01 5.89
C GLU A 12 33.00 20.91 6.09
N MET A 13 33.05 20.18 7.21
CA MET A 13 32.02 19.19 7.55
C MET A 13 30.66 19.83 7.84
N VAL A 14 30.62 21.02 8.45
CA VAL A 14 29.36 21.74 8.71
C VAL A 14 28.70 22.19 7.42
N VAL A 15 29.47 22.73 6.46
CA VAL A 15 28.92 23.14 5.16
C VAL A 15 28.39 21.94 4.37
N VAL A 16 29.07 20.79 4.44
CA VAL A 16 28.59 19.56 3.79
C VAL A 16 27.29 19.07 4.40
N LEU A 17 27.17 19.01 5.73
CA LEU A 17 25.93 18.63 6.40
C LEU A 17 24.79 19.61 6.10
N PHE A 18 25.10 20.90 6.00
CA PHE A 18 24.13 21.92 5.60
C PHE A 18 23.58 21.65 4.19
N ILE A 19 24.44 21.38 3.21
CA ILE A 19 24.01 21.07 1.84
C ILE A 19 23.18 19.77 1.81
N ILE A 20 23.62 18.71 2.52
CA ILE A 20 22.88 17.45 2.61
C ILE A 20 21.48 17.69 3.20
N SER A 21 21.36 18.54 4.23
CA SER A 21 20.06 18.85 4.84
C SER A 21 19.10 19.53 3.87
N LEU A 22 19.59 20.44 3.00
CA LEU A 22 18.77 21.09 1.97
C LEU A 22 18.32 20.09 0.91
N LEU A 23 19.23 19.20 0.48
CA LEU A 23 18.88 18.13 -0.46
C LEU A 23 17.84 17.19 0.13
N MET A 24 17.99 16.78 1.40
CA MET A 24 17.01 15.95 2.10
C MET A 24 15.64 16.63 2.20
N LEU A 25 15.59 17.94 2.48
CA LEU A 25 14.33 18.69 2.55
C LEU A 25 13.54 18.63 1.24
N ILE A 26 14.22 18.70 0.09
CA ILE A 26 13.60 18.61 -1.23
C ILE A 26 13.25 17.15 -1.58
N MET A 27 14.10 16.19 -1.18
CA MET A 27 13.96 14.77 -1.51
C MET A 27 12.85 14.06 -0.73
N VAL A 28 12.72 14.34 0.58
CA VAL A 28 11.74 13.69 1.47
C VAL A 28 10.29 13.79 0.95
N PRO A 29 9.74 14.96 0.56
CA PRO A 29 8.35 15.03 0.09
C PRO A 29 8.11 14.19 -1.16
N ASN A 30 9.08 14.12 -2.08
CA ASN A 30 8.99 13.30 -3.28
C ASN A 30 8.96 11.79 -2.96
N ILE A 31 9.77 11.34 -2.01
CA ILE A 31 9.77 9.94 -1.54
C ILE A 31 8.45 9.59 -0.85
N VAL A 32 7.93 10.48 0.00
CA VAL A 32 6.66 10.26 0.70
C VAL A 32 5.52 10.10 -0.31
N ALA A 33 5.44 10.98 -1.31
CA ALA A 33 4.44 10.89 -2.36
C ALA A 33 4.53 9.58 -3.17
N GLN A 34 5.74 9.12 -3.50
CA GLN A 34 5.95 7.84 -4.19
C GLN A 34 5.52 6.64 -3.33
N LYS A 35 5.85 6.66 -2.04
CA LYS A 35 5.42 5.64 -1.08
C LYS A 35 3.89 5.59 -0.98
N ASP A 36 3.25 6.74 -0.91
CA ASP A 36 1.79 6.83 -0.80
C ASP A 36 1.10 6.34 -2.09
N HIS A 37 1.64 6.68 -3.27
CA HIS A 37 1.16 6.14 -4.55
C HIS A 37 1.34 4.61 -4.64
N ALA A 38 2.49 4.08 -4.20
CA ALA A 38 2.72 2.64 -4.17
C ALA A 38 1.76 1.93 -3.22
N ASN A 39 1.47 2.52 -2.06
CA ASN A 39 0.49 1.99 -1.11
C ASN A 39 -0.92 2.00 -1.71
N ALA A 40 -1.32 3.08 -2.38
CA ALA A 40 -2.62 3.17 -3.05
C ALA A 40 -2.76 2.08 -4.13
N LYS A 41 -1.72 1.87 -4.95
CA LYS A 41 -1.76 0.81 -5.98
C LYS A 41 -1.80 -0.59 -5.36
N SER A 42 -1.10 -0.81 -4.26
CA SER A 42 -1.15 -2.07 -3.51
C SER A 42 -2.54 -2.32 -2.90
N GLU A 43 -3.22 -1.28 -2.44
CA GLU A 43 -4.59 -1.37 -1.93
C GLU A 43 -5.59 -1.66 -3.06
N GLU A 44 -5.45 -1.02 -4.21
CA GLU A 44 -6.27 -1.28 -5.39
C GLU A 44 -6.14 -2.75 -5.84
N ALA A 45 -4.93 -3.26 -6.04
CA ALA A 45 -4.71 -4.66 -6.40
C ALA A 45 -5.25 -5.64 -5.35
N PHE A 46 -5.17 -5.26 -4.07
CA PHE A 46 -5.75 -6.04 -2.99
C PHE A 46 -7.28 -6.08 -3.05
N LYS A 47 -7.93 -4.95 -3.36
CA LYS A 47 -9.39 -4.90 -3.59
C LYS A 47 -9.80 -5.79 -4.75
N THR A 48 -9.10 -5.73 -5.89
CA THR A 48 -9.37 -6.62 -7.03
C THR A 48 -9.28 -8.09 -6.65
N THR A 49 -8.24 -8.50 -5.90
CA THR A 49 -8.12 -9.88 -5.43
C THR A 49 -9.29 -10.28 -4.54
N LEU A 50 -9.71 -9.39 -3.63
CA LEU A 50 -10.89 -9.63 -2.78
C LEU A 50 -12.17 -9.74 -3.60
N THR A 51 -12.36 -8.91 -4.62
CA THR A 51 -13.51 -9.00 -5.55
C THR A 51 -13.56 -10.35 -6.22
N THR A 52 -12.45 -10.82 -6.81
CA THR A 52 -12.39 -12.15 -7.44
C THR A 52 -12.74 -13.26 -6.44
N GLN A 53 -12.26 -13.17 -5.19
CA GLN A 53 -12.61 -14.16 -4.17
C GLN A 53 -14.09 -14.09 -3.75
N ALA A 54 -14.67 -12.89 -3.71
CA ALA A 54 -16.09 -12.67 -3.45
C ALA A 54 -16.97 -13.25 -4.56
N GLU A 55 -16.59 -13.06 -5.82
CA GLU A 55 -17.29 -13.61 -6.98
C GLU A 55 -17.25 -15.13 -7.00
N LEU A 56 -16.07 -15.72 -6.76
CA LEU A 56 -15.92 -17.17 -6.64
C LEU A 56 -16.80 -17.73 -5.51
N TYR A 57 -16.90 -17.04 -4.38
CA TYR A 57 -17.78 -17.45 -3.29
C TYR A 57 -19.26 -17.45 -3.73
N LEU A 58 -19.71 -16.39 -4.41
CA LEU A 58 -21.09 -16.26 -4.91
C LEU A 58 -21.44 -17.32 -5.96
N GLU A 59 -20.49 -17.65 -6.84
CA GLU A 59 -20.65 -18.72 -7.83
C GLU A 59 -20.84 -20.09 -7.16
N ASN A 60 -20.10 -20.36 -6.08
CA ASN A 60 -20.20 -21.60 -5.33
C ASN A 60 -21.41 -21.65 -4.38
N HIS A 61 -22.01 -20.51 -4.05
CA HIS A 61 -23.14 -20.38 -3.11
C HIS A 61 -24.36 -19.70 -3.75
N PRO A 62 -24.99 -20.29 -4.77
CA PRO A 62 -26.11 -19.68 -5.48
C PRO A 62 -27.37 -19.48 -4.60
N ALA A 63 -27.44 -20.11 -3.43
CA ALA A 63 -28.55 -19.99 -2.47
C ALA A 63 -28.33 -18.90 -1.40
N ASP A 64 -27.11 -18.37 -1.25
CA ASP A 64 -26.79 -17.30 -0.29
C ASP A 64 -26.01 -16.17 -1.00
N PRO A 65 -26.71 -15.12 -1.46
CA PRO A 65 -26.10 -14.03 -2.22
C PRO A 65 -25.34 -13.04 -1.34
N THR A 66 -25.07 -13.36 -0.06
CA THR A 66 -24.40 -12.43 0.85
C THR A 66 -22.91 -12.74 1.01
N VAL A 67 -22.06 -11.79 0.61
CA VAL A 67 -20.60 -11.88 0.80
C VAL A 67 -20.19 -11.09 2.04
N SER A 68 -19.51 -11.75 2.97
CA SER A 68 -18.86 -11.11 4.11
C SER A 68 -17.41 -11.56 4.20
N ILE A 69 -16.52 -10.69 4.71
CA ILE A 69 -15.13 -11.05 5.04
C ILE A 69 -15.09 -12.28 5.95
N ASP A 70 -16.04 -12.41 6.87
CA ASP A 70 -16.07 -13.55 7.78
C ASP A 70 -16.48 -14.85 7.06
N ASN A 71 -17.33 -14.80 6.02
CA ASN A 71 -17.68 -15.96 5.21
C ASN A 71 -16.50 -16.38 4.33
N LEU A 72 -15.86 -15.41 3.66
CA LEU A 72 -14.65 -15.64 2.86
C LEU A 72 -13.50 -16.24 3.70
N GLN A 73 -13.38 -15.82 4.96
CA GLN A 73 -12.35 -16.36 5.86
C GLN A 73 -12.72 -17.76 6.36
N LYS A 74 -13.99 -18.01 6.73
CA LYS A 74 -14.45 -19.32 7.21
C LYS A 74 -14.28 -20.41 6.16
N GLU A 75 -14.50 -20.06 4.90
CA GLU A 75 -14.39 -20.99 3.77
C GLU A 75 -13.02 -20.98 3.08
N ASN A 76 -12.03 -20.31 3.66
CA ASN A 76 -10.64 -20.27 3.20
C ASN A 76 -10.40 -19.60 1.83
N TYR A 77 -11.33 -18.78 1.33
CA TYR A 77 -11.08 -17.93 0.16
C TYR A 77 -10.05 -16.83 0.46
N ILE A 78 -9.97 -16.39 1.72
CA ILE A 78 -8.98 -15.41 2.17
C ILE A 78 -8.26 -15.86 3.44
N THR A 79 -6.99 -15.48 3.56
CA THR A 79 -6.20 -15.72 4.76
C THR A 79 -6.59 -14.78 5.90
N GLY A 80 -6.30 -15.18 7.15
CA GLY A 80 -6.52 -14.32 8.32
C GLY A 80 -5.73 -12.99 8.26
N ALA A 81 -4.59 -12.95 7.56
CA ALA A 81 -3.85 -11.72 7.33
C ALA A 81 -4.59 -10.77 6.37
N GLN A 82 -5.17 -11.31 5.29
CA GLN A 82 -5.99 -10.56 4.34
C GLN A 82 -7.29 -10.08 4.99
N ALA A 83 -7.95 -10.91 5.80
CA ALA A 83 -9.15 -10.49 6.55
C ALA A 83 -8.86 -9.33 7.51
N LYS A 84 -7.72 -9.35 8.21
CA LYS A 84 -7.28 -8.23 9.06
C LYS A 84 -6.98 -6.97 8.25
N LYS A 85 -6.37 -7.11 7.07
CA LYS A 85 -6.09 -5.98 6.16
C LYS A 85 -7.40 -5.38 5.63
N ALA A 86 -8.34 -6.22 5.21
CA ALA A 86 -9.66 -5.85 4.74
C ALA A 86 -10.45 -5.06 5.81
N LYS A 87 -10.47 -5.56 7.06
CA LYS A 87 -11.14 -4.89 8.20
C LYS A 87 -10.54 -3.54 8.59
N LYS A 88 -9.29 -3.26 8.20
CA LYS A 88 -8.64 -1.96 8.46
C LYS A 88 -8.96 -0.90 7.41
N ILE A 89 -9.43 -1.30 6.23
CA ILE A 89 -9.81 -0.37 5.17
C ILE A 89 -11.19 0.16 5.53
N LYS A 90 -11.25 1.43 5.93
CA LYS A 90 -12.43 2.07 6.55
C LYS A 90 -13.64 2.18 5.60
N ASP A 91 -13.39 2.07 4.29
CA ASP A 91 -14.38 2.20 3.21
C ASP A 91 -14.62 0.88 2.46
N LEU A 92 -14.32 -0.27 3.09
CA LEU A 92 -14.45 -1.56 2.42
C LEU A 92 -15.89 -2.09 2.51
N ASN A 93 -16.69 -1.81 1.50
CA ASN A 93 -17.96 -2.51 1.25
C ASN A 93 -17.75 -3.52 0.13
N LEU A 94 -17.80 -4.82 0.43
CA LEU A 94 -17.57 -5.88 -0.56
C LEU A 94 -18.63 -5.91 -1.65
N ASN A 95 -19.86 -5.50 -1.34
CA ASN A 95 -20.94 -5.47 -2.32
C ASN A 95 -20.67 -4.42 -3.40
N ASP A 96 -20.10 -3.27 -3.01
CA ASP A 96 -19.74 -2.19 -3.95
C ASP A 96 -18.55 -2.56 -4.84
N LEU A 97 -17.67 -3.47 -4.38
CA LEU A 97 -16.52 -3.94 -5.16
C LEU A 97 -16.95 -4.89 -6.30
N VAL A 98 -18.00 -5.69 -6.09
CA VAL A 98 -18.56 -6.60 -7.09
C VAL A 98 -19.42 -5.84 -8.10
N GLU A 99 -20.08 -4.75 -7.69
CA GLU A 99 -20.92 -3.95 -8.57
C GLU A 99 -20.09 -3.04 -9.50
N LYS A 100 -18.94 -2.54 -9.01
CA LYS A 100 -18.05 -1.67 -9.80
C LYS A 100 -17.38 -2.38 -10.98
N ASP A 101 -16.95 -3.62 -10.82
CA ASP A 101 -16.30 -4.40 -11.90
C ASP A 101 -17.24 -4.62 -13.11
N LYS A 102 -18.54 -4.83 -12.86
CA LYS A 102 -19.55 -4.99 -13.93
C LYS A 102 -19.74 -3.73 -14.79
N THR A 103 -19.44 -2.55 -14.24
CA THR A 103 -19.64 -1.26 -14.93
C THR A 103 -18.44 -0.91 -15.81
N ASP A 104 -17.25 -1.39 -15.47
CA ASP A 104 -16.02 -1.17 -16.24
C ASP A 104 -15.83 -2.21 -17.37
N ALA A 105 -16.63 -3.28 -17.36
CA ALA A 105 -16.64 -4.36 -18.36
C ALA A 105 -17.77 -4.26 -19.42
N SER A 106 -18.62 -3.23 -19.36
CA SER A 106 -19.68 -2.93 -20.35
C SER A 106 -19.33 -1.73 -21.22
#